data_AF-A0A933MT62-F1
#
_entry.id   AF-A0A933MT62-F1
#
_cell.length_a   1.000
_cell.length_b   1.000
_cell.length_c   1.000
_cell.angle_alpha   90.00
_cell.angle_beta   90.00
_cell.angle_gamma   90.00
#
_symmetry.space_group_name_H-M   'P 1'
#
loop_
_entity.id
_entity.type
_entity.pdbx_description
1 polymer ?
#
loop_
_entity_poly.entity_id
_entity_poly.type
_entity_poly.pdbx_seq_one_letter_code
_entity_poly.pdbx_strand_id
1 'polypeptide(L)' 'MRLRGARHRQGLTQIQLAALTGIPQRHISEMENGKRSIGKARARTLGKALNLSYRVLL' A
#
# COMPACT_ATOMS: atom_id res chain seq x y z
N MET A 1 9.51 1.92 -2.09
CA MET A 1 9.51 3.41 -1.94
C MET A 1 8.19 4.10 -2.33
N ARG A 2 7.55 3.79 -3.48
CA ARG A 2 6.30 4.46 -3.92
C ARG A 2 5.09 4.29 -2.99
N LEU A 3 4.91 3.10 -2.42
CA LEU A 3 3.80 2.82 -1.48
C LEU A 3 3.91 3.64 -0.19
N ARG A 4 5.10 3.69 0.42
CA ARG A 4 5.35 4.45 1.65
C ARG A 4 5.04 5.93 1.47
N GLY A 5 5.53 6.53 0.39
CA GLY A 5 5.25 7.94 0.08
C GLY A 5 3.75 8.21 -0.12
N ALA A 6 3.05 7.33 -0.84
CA ALA A 6 1.62 7.44 -1.02
C ALA A 6 0.84 7.34 0.31
N ARG A 7 1.23 6.41 1.18
CA ARG A 7 0.65 6.26 2.52
C ARG A 7 0.85 7.52 3.36
N HIS A 8 2.05 8.09 3.37
CA HIS A 8 2.34 9.32 4.10
C HIS A 8 1.56 10.53 3.58
N ARG A 9 1.37 10.66 2.26
CA ARG A 9 0.51 11.73 1.68
C ARG A 9 -0.94 11.65 2.13
N GLN A 10 -1.43 10.44 2.40
CA GLN A 10 -2.77 10.22 2.94
C GLN A 10 -2.83 10.32 4.47
N GLY A 11 -1.71 10.63 5.15
CA GLY A 11 -1.65 10.73 6.61
C GLY A 11 -1.84 9.40 7.34
N LEU A 12 -1.74 8.27 6.64
CA LEU A 12 -2.04 6.95 7.20
C LEU A 12 -0.81 6.32 7.85
N THR A 13 -0.99 5.60 8.95
CA THR A 13 -0.02 4.63 9.47
C THR A 13 -0.13 3.31 8.72
N GLN A 14 0.88 2.43 8.84
CA GLN A 14 0.80 1.10 8.23
C GLN A 14 -0.35 0.26 8.81
N ILE A 15 -0.69 0.46 10.09
CA ILE A 15 -1.81 -0.21 10.77
C ILE A 15 -3.15 0.30 10.20
N GLN A 16 -3.31 1.61 10.02
CA GLN A 16 -4.52 2.17 9.43
C GLN A 16 -4.70 1.71 7.97
N LEU A 17 -3.62 1.69 7.18
CA LEU A 17 -3.70 1.16 5.82
C LEU A 17 -4.03 -0.34 5.81
N ALA A 18 -3.54 -1.10 6.80
CA ALA A 18 -3.89 -2.50 6.96
C ALA A 18 -5.39 -2.70 7.19
N ALA A 19 -5.96 -1.91 8.11
CA ALA A 19 -7.39 -1.93 8.40
C ALA A 19 -8.24 -1.56 7.17
N LEU A 20 -7.83 -0.54 6.40
CA LEU A 20 -8.55 -0.09 5.21
C LEU A 20 -8.51 -1.09 4.04
N THR A 21 -7.44 -1.87 3.92
CA THR A 21 -7.20 -2.75 2.76
C THR A 21 -7.43 -4.22 3.05
N GLY A 22 -7.57 -4.59 4.33
CA GLY A 22 -7.55 -5.98 4.78
C GLY A 22 -6.17 -6.65 4.61
N ILE A 23 -5.14 -5.91 4.21
CA ILE A 23 -3.79 -6.44 4.04
C ILE A 23 -3.06 -6.36 5.39
N PRO A 24 -2.52 -7.47 5.93
CA PRO A 24 -1.78 -7.43 7.19
C PRO A 24 -0.68 -6.36 7.20
N GLN A 25 -0.53 -5.63 8.30
CA GLN A 25 0.48 -4.56 8.45
C GLN A 25 1.89 -5.06 8.11
N ARG A 26 2.23 -6.30 8.51
CA ARG A 26 3.50 -6.95 8.15
C ARG A 26 3.72 -6.98 6.63
N HIS A 27 2.69 -7.27 5.85
CA HIS A 27 2.78 -7.33 4.39
C HIS A 27 2.94 -5.92 3.80
N ILE A 28 2.29 -4.92 4.38
CA ILE A 28 2.48 -3.52 3.97
C ILE A 28 3.93 -3.11 4.21
N SER A 29 4.51 -3.44 5.37
CA SER A 29 5.92 -3.19 5.66
C SER A 29 6.86 -3.90 4.67
N GLU A 30 6.61 -5.18 4.36
CA GLU A 30 7.38 -5.93 3.35
C GLU A 30 7.32 -5.25 1.97
N MET A 31 6.13 -4.81 1.56
CA MET A 31 5.92 -4.12 0.28
C MET A 31 6.57 -2.72 0.25
N GLU A 32 6.55 -1.99 1.37
CA GLU A 32 7.22 -0.69 1.48
C GLU A 32 8.75 -0.80 1.39
N ASN A 33 9.30 -1.86 1.98
CA ASN A 33 10.74 -2.18 2.01
C ASN A 33 11.22 -3.03 0.82
N GLY A 34 10.35 -3.35 -0.13
CA GLY A 34 10.70 -4.12 -1.34
C GLY A 34 10.96 -5.61 -1.10
N LYS A 35 10.75 -6.13 0.13
CA LYS A 35 10.85 -7.56 0.45
C LYS A 35 9.74 -8.38 -0.19
N ARG A 36 8.64 -7.74 -0.57
CA ARG A 36 7.51 -8.35 -1.27
C ARG A 36 7.06 -7.49 -2.44
N SER A 37 6.85 -8.13 -3.60
CA SER A 37 6.31 -7.48 -4.79
C SER A 37 4.81 -7.17 -4.64
N ILE A 38 4.38 -6.08 -5.26
CA ILE A 38 2.97 -5.66 -5.28
C ILE A 38 2.34 -6.18 -6.58
N GLY A 39 1.60 -7.29 -6.48
CA GLY A 39 0.83 -7.81 -7.62
C GLY A 39 -0.36 -6.91 -7.98
N LYS A 40 -0.88 -7.06 -9.21
CA LYS A 40 -1.98 -6.25 -9.78
C LYS A 40 -3.22 -6.17 -8.88
N ALA A 41 -3.60 -7.26 -8.21
CA ALA A 41 -4.73 -7.30 -7.28
C ALA A 41 -4.50 -6.42 -6.03
N ARG A 42 -3.30 -6.51 -5.43
CA ARG A 42 -2.92 -5.67 -4.29
C ARG A 42 -2.76 -4.21 -4.71
N ALA A 43 -2.17 -3.96 -5.87
CA ALA A 43 -2.05 -2.62 -6.42
C ALA A 43 -3.44 -1.95 -6.58
N ARG A 44 -4.46 -2.68 -7.06
CA ARG A 44 -5.84 -2.18 -7.14
C ARG A 44 -6.43 -1.86 -5.77
N THR A 45 -6.24 -2.75 -4.80
CA THR A 45 -6.76 -2.57 -3.43
C THR A 45 -6.11 -1.36 -2.74
N LEU A 46 -4.77 -1.27 -2.80
CA LEU A 46 -4.00 -0.16 -2.28
C LEU A 46 -4.32 1.15 -3.02
N GLY A 47 -4.51 1.10 -4.34
CA GLY A 47 -4.89 2.25 -5.14
C GLY A 47 -6.24 2.84 -4.73
N LYS A 48 -7.24 1.98 -4.46
CA LYS A 48 -8.54 2.42 -3.92
C LYS A 48 -8.39 3.06 -2.54
N ALA A 49 -7.69 2.40 -1.62
CA ALA A 49 -7.52 2.89 -0.24
C ALA A 49 -6.70 4.18 -0.15
N LEU A 50 -5.76 4.39 -1.08
CA LEU A 50 -4.88 5.56 -1.11
C LEU A 50 -5.33 6.62 -2.12
N ASN A 51 -6.53 6.47 -2.70
CA ASN A 51 -7.10 7.33 -3.73
C ASN A 51 -6.09 7.67 -4.86
N LEU A 52 -5.46 6.64 -5.42
CA LEU A 52 -4.44 6.77 -6.46
C LEU A 52 -4.54 5.68 -7.53
N SER A 53 -4.03 5.99 -8.72
CA SER A 53 -3.96 5.00 -9.81
C SER A 53 -3.04 3.85 -9.42
N TYR A 54 -3.57 2.62 -9.45
CA TYR A 54 -2.81 1.40 -9.13
C TYR A 54 -1.55 1.21 -9.97
N ARG A 55 -1.47 1.84 -11.16
CA ARG A 55 -0.29 1.81 -12.03
C ARG A 55 0.94 2.44 -11.37
N VAL A 56 0.75 3.31 -10.39
CA VAL A 56 1.84 3.93 -9.61
C VAL A 56 2.47 2.93 -8.63
N LEU A 57 1.78 1.84 -8.31
CA LEU A 57 2.25 0.81 -7.37
C LEU A 57 2.83 -0.43 -8.05
N LEU A 58 2.88 -0.44 -9.39
CA LEU A 58 3.56 -1.45 -10.19
C LEU A 58 5.03 -1.09 -10.44
#